data_AF-A0A356K693-F1
#
_entry.id   AF-A0A356K693-F1
#
_cell.length_a   1.000
_cell.length_b   1.000
_cell.length_c   1.000
_cell.angle_alpha   90.00
_cell.angle_beta   90.00
_cell.angle_gamma   90.00
#
_symmetry.space_group_name_H-M   'P 1'
#
loop_
_entity.id
_entity.type
_entity.pdbx_description
1 polymer ?
#
loop_
_entity_poly.entity_id
_entity_poly.type
_entity_poly.pdbx_seq_one_letter_code
_entity_poly.pdbx_strand_id
1 'polypeptide(L)'
;PANIMDGLRFEGLTEHWVLAIGMYGATGVAASEISAYTYWCVEKGYPSYVGSERDDPQWLDRAKGWIRVVQTDVWVTLVILTFATLSFYFLGAGVLNRLGELPSGTDTITVLSNMFTATLGPWAFWLFIFGAFCILFSTTLSGIGAGSRSFPDLMVTFGFIDRQNLARRKKWTRGYIVAMPVISMLIYVFYQEPITLVIFGATFGAFMLPVQSFMTLYLQAKQMDQRIRPRVWITACIFVIFFVQAILSAFIIKNILFN
;
A
#
# COMPACT_ATOMS: atom_id res chain seq x y z
N PRO A 1 10.56 -25.53 -13.19
CA PRO A 1 11.57 -25.50 -12.11
C PRO A 1 12.92 -24.88 -12.52
N ALA A 2 13.53 -25.27 -13.66
CA ALA A 2 14.81 -24.72 -14.12
C ALA A 2 14.78 -23.17 -14.29
N ASN A 3 13.77 -22.63 -14.98
CA ASN A 3 13.62 -21.17 -15.17
C ASN A 3 13.36 -20.35 -13.88
N ILE A 4 12.92 -20.98 -12.78
CA ILE A 4 12.67 -20.27 -11.51
C ILE A 4 14.01 -19.96 -10.83
N MET A 5 14.95 -20.91 -10.86
CA MET A 5 16.27 -20.75 -10.27
C MET A 5 17.07 -19.66 -10.98
N ASP A 6 16.92 -19.56 -12.31
CA ASP A 6 17.56 -18.51 -13.11
C ASP A 6 16.95 -17.12 -12.81
N GLY A 7 15.63 -17.03 -12.59
CA GLY A 7 14.99 -15.77 -12.18
C GLY A 7 15.46 -15.23 -10.80
N LEU A 8 16.00 -16.10 -9.94
CA LEU A 8 16.56 -15.71 -8.63
C LEU A 8 18.01 -15.20 -8.72
N ARG A 9 18.63 -15.21 -9.91
CA ARG A 9 20.01 -14.73 -10.11
C ARG A 9 20.11 -13.21 -10.31
N PHE A 10 18.98 -12.51 -10.39
CA PHE A 10 18.89 -11.03 -10.55
C PHE A 10 19.65 -10.49 -11.79
N GLU A 11 19.85 -11.32 -12.81
CA GLU A 11 20.44 -10.90 -14.08
C GLU A 11 19.48 -9.93 -14.81
N GLY A 12 19.99 -8.84 -15.37
CA GLY A 12 19.18 -7.83 -16.08
C GLY A 12 18.45 -6.81 -15.19
N LEU A 13 18.69 -6.80 -13.87
CA LEU A 13 18.06 -5.83 -12.95
C LEU A 13 18.32 -4.37 -13.37
N THR A 14 19.50 -4.09 -13.94
CA THR A 14 19.89 -2.76 -14.43
C THR A 14 19.08 -2.28 -15.62
N GLU A 15 18.46 -3.17 -16.39
CA GLU A 15 17.63 -2.82 -17.57
C GLU A 15 16.16 -2.62 -17.20
N HIS A 16 15.69 -3.27 -16.12
CA HIS A 16 14.29 -3.24 -15.69
C HIS A 16 14.08 -2.62 -14.30
N TRP A 17 15.03 -1.82 -13.82
CA TRP A 17 15.01 -1.30 -12.45
C TRP A 17 13.79 -0.40 -12.14
N VAL A 18 13.28 0.39 -13.10
CA VAL A 18 12.05 1.20 -12.92
C VAL A 18 10.86 0.30 -12.60
N LEU A 19 10.71 -0.78 -13.36
CA LEU A 19 9.64 -1.75 -13.17
C LEU A 19 9.82 -2.51 -11.85
N ALA A 20 11.05 -2.94 -11.53
CA ALA A 20 11.34 -3.62 -10.28
C ALA A 20 10.98 -2.75 -9.06
N ILE A 21 11.26 -1.44 -9.14
CA ILE A 21 10.91 -0.50 -8.06
C ILE A 21 9.42 -0.16 -8.05
N GLY A 22 8.79 0.04 -9.22
CA GLY A 22 7.34 0.22 -9.30
C GLY A 22 6.62 -0.97 -8.67
N MET A 23 7.09 -2.19 -8.94
CA MET A 23 6.61 -3.41 -8.30
C MET A 23 6.91 -3.41 -6.79
N TYR A 24 8.08 -2.97 -6.33
CA TYR A 24 8.35 -2.83 -4.90
C TYR A 24 7.36 -1.88 -4.20
N GLY A 25 7.03 -0.75 -4.81
CA GLY A 25 6.05 0.20 -4.27
C GLY A 25 4.60 -0.27 -4.35
N ALA A 26 4.28 -1.12 -5.33
CA ALA A 26 2.94 -1.64 -5.59
C ALA A 26 2.65 -3.00 -4.92
N THR A 27 3.67 -3.77 -4.54
CA THR A 27 3.51 -5.12 -3.98
C THR A 27 3.76 -5.14 -2.47
N GLY A 28 3.02 -5.98 -1.76
CA GLY A 28 3.04 -6.02 -0.30
C GLY A 28 2.03 -5.04 0.29
N VAL A 29 2.46 -4.28 1.30
CA VAL A 29 1.61 -3.29 1.97
C VAL A 29 2.08 -1.89 1.58
N ALA A 30 1.23 -1.17 0.87
CA ALA A 30 1.53 0.17 0.39
C ALA A 30 1.57 1.18 1.54
N ALA A 31 2.31 2.28 1.36
CA ALA A 31 2.42 3.34 2.37
C ALA A 31 1.03 3.88 2.79
N SER A 32 0.12 4.06 1.84
CA SER A 32 -1.25 4.50 2.12
C SER A 32 -2.00 3.53 3.05
N GLU A 33 -1.82 2.22 2.88
CA GLU A 33 -2.46 1.17 3.67
C GLU A 33 -1.92 1.12 5.10
N ILE A 34 -0.60 1.25 5.26
CA ILE A 34 0.05 1.34 6.59
C ILE A 34 -0.56 2.49 7.40
N SER A 35 -0.71 3.66 6.78
CA SER A 35 -1.31 4.82 7.44
C SER A 35 -2.80 4.61 7.69
N ALA A 36 -3.55 4.14 6.70
CA ALA A 36 -4.99 3.92 6.79
C ALA A 36 -5.36 2.93 7.90
N TYR A 37 -4.60 1.84 8.03
CA TYR A 37 -4.81 0.80 9.03
C TYR A 37 -4.94 1.38 10.45
N THR A 38 -4.06 2.33 10.80
CA THR A 38 -4.11 2.97 12.13
C THR A 38 -5.41 3.73 12.36
N TYR A 39 -5.93 4.44 11.35
CA TYR A 39 -7.21 5.15 11.44
C TYR A 39 -8.38 4.17 11.57
N TRP A 40 -8.37 3.06 10.84
CA TRP A 40 -9.42 2.04 10.93
C TRP A 40 -9.50 1.44 12.32
N CYS A 41 -8.36 1.06 12.90
CA CYS A 41 -8.32 0.53 14.26
C CYS A 41 -8.86 1.55 15.28
N VAL A 42 -8.43 2.81 15.18
CA VAL A 42 -8.85 3.87 16.11
C VAL A 42 -10.35 4.15 15.99
N GLU A 43 -10.89 4.26 14.78
CA GLU A 43 -12.31 4.55 14.58
C GLU A 43 -13.21 3.42 15.07
N LYS A 44 -12.80 2.16 14.89
CA LYS A 44 -13.52 1.01 15.45
C LYS A 44 -13.38 0.90 16.97
N GLY A 45 -12.54 1.73 17.58
CA GLY A 45 -12.31 1.71 19.02
C GLY A 45 -11.52 0.49 19.49
N TYR A 46 -10.90 -0.28 18.60
CA TYR A 46 -10.09 -1.45 18.99
C TYR A 46 -8.99 -1.12 20.01
N PRO A 47 -8.21 -0.01 19.89
CA PRO A 47 -7.20 0.31 20.88
C PRO A 47 -7.77 0.90 22.18
N SER A 48 -9.08 1.18 22.26
CA SER A 48 -9.69 1.80 23.46
C SER A 48 -9.52 0.95 24.72
N TYR A 49 -9.49 -0.37 24.58
CA TYR A 49 -9.29 -1.31 25.68
C TYR A 49 -7.93 -1.18 26.36
N VAL A 50 -6.92 -0.58 25.71
CA VAL A 50 -5.61 -0.34 26.33
C VAL A 50 -5.74 0.67 27.49
N GLY A 51 -6.60 1.67 27.34
CA GLY A 51 -6.76 2.78 28.29
C GLY A 51 -5.71 3.87 28.12
N SER A 52 -6.06 5.10 28.51
CA SER A 52 -5.19 6.28 28.43
C SER A 52 -4.23 6.42 29.62
N GLU A 53 -4.57 5.82 30.77
CA GLU A 53 -3.80 5.90 32.00
C GLU A 53 -2.63 4.91 31.98
N ARG A 54 -1.41 5.43 31.80
CA ARG A 54 -0.18 4.62 31.71
C ARG A 54 0.31 4.10 33.07
N ASP A 55 -0.21 4.67 34.16
CA ASP A 55 0.16 4.32 35.53
C ASP A 55 -0.69 3.18 36.10
N ASP A 56 -1.79 2.80 35.42
CA ASP A 56 -2.57 1.62 35.78
C ASP A 56 -1.70 0.36 35.70
N PRO A 57 -1.60 -0.45 36.76
CA PRO A 57 -0.83 -1.69 36.79
C PRO A 57 -1.18 -2.65 35.63
N GLN A 58 -2.43 -2.66 35.17
CA GLN A 58 -2.89 -3.53 34.09
C GLN A 58 -2.66 -2.95 32.69
N TRP A 59 -2.32 -1.66 32.57
CA TRP A 59 -2.13 -0.99 31.28
C TRP A 59 -1.08 -1.70 30.43
N LEU A 60 0.04 -2.10 31.05
CA LEU A 60 1.15 -2.73 30.34
C LEU A 60 0.73 -4.05 29.67
N ASP A 61 -0.06 -4.86 30.36
CA ASP A 61 -0.52 -6.15 29.84
C ASP A 61 -1.55 -5.95 28.73
N ARG A 62 -2.47 -4.98 28.87
CA ARG A 62 -3.43 -4.62 27.82
C ARG A 62 -2.72 -4.05 26.57
N ALA A 63 -1.73 -3.19 26.75
CA ALA A 63 -0.93 -2.63 25.67
C ALA A 63 -0.16 -3.73 24.91
N LYS A 64 0.52 -4.63 25.63
CA LYS A 64 1.21 -5.78 25.02
C LYS A 64 0.25 -6.76 24.36
N GLY A 65 -0.94 -6.96 24.92
CA GLY A 65 -2.00 -7.75 24.32
C GLY A 65 -2.46 -7.15 22.99
N TRP A 66 -2.71 -5.85 22.95
CA TRP A 66 -3.08 -5.13 21.72
C TRP A 66 -1.99 -5.21 20.65
N ILE A 67 -0.72 -5.01 21.03
CA ILE A 67 0.41 -5.17 20.10
C ILE A 67 0.44 -6.59 19.50
N ARG A 68 0.18 -7.63 20.30
CA ARG A 68 0.11 -9.02 19.82
C ARG A 68 -1.04 -9.23 18.84
N VAL A 69 -2.22 -8.68 19.10
CA VAL A 69 -3.36 -8.74 18.17
C VAL A 69 -3.00 -8.12 16.82
N VAL A 70 -2.43 -6.91 16.84
CA VAL A 70 -1.99 -6.23 15.62
C VAL A 70 -0.91 -7.04 14.88
N GLN A 71 0.04 -7.63 15.60
CA GLN A 71 1.07 -8.47 14.99
C GLN A 71 0.49 -9.73 14.35
N THR A 72 -0.45 -10.40 15.00
CA THR A 72 -1.12 -11.58 14.44
C THR A 72 -1.88 -11.23 13.16
N ASP A 73 -2.61 -10.12 13.16
CA ASP A 73 -3.33 -9.64 11.97
C ASP A 73 -2.38 -9.37 10.78
N VAL A 74 -1.26 -8.69 11.05
CA VAL A 74 -0.24 -8.42 10.03
C VAL A 74 0.40 -9.72 9.53
N TRP A 75 0.72 -10.67 10.40
CA TRP A 75 1.31 -11.96 9.98
C TRP A 75 0.37 -12.77 9.08
N VAL A 76 -0.91 -12.85 9.44
CA VAL A 76 -1.91 -13.54 8.61
C VAL A 76 -2.04 -12.84 7.26
N THR A 77 -2.09 -11.52 7.26
CA THR A 77 -2.16 -10.71 6.03
C THR A 77 -0.96 -10.95 5.13
N LEU A 78 0.27 -10.95 5.68
CA LEU A 78 1.49 -11.20 4.92
C LEU A 78 1.50 -12.59 4.28
N VAL A 79 1.02 -13.62 4.99
CA VAL A 79 0.92 -14.99 4.43
C VAL A 79 -0.04 -14.99 3.24
N ILE A 80 -1.25 -14.46 3.40
CA ILE A 80 -2.26 -14.43 2.34
C ILE A 80 -1.75 -13.64 1.12
N LEU A 81 -1.20 -12.44 1.35
CA LEU A 81 -0.66 -11.59 0.28
C LEU A 81 0.50 -12.25 -0.45
N THR A 82 1.38 -12.96 0.26
CA THR A 82 2.51 -13.67 -0.36
C THR A 82 2.01 -14.75 -1.30
N PHE A 83 1.08 -15.59 -0.86
CA PHE A 83 0.51 -16.64 -1.71
C PHE A 83 -0.23 -16.06 -2.91
N ALA A 84 -1.06 -15.04 -2.71
CA ALA A 84 -1.76 -14.36 -3.80
C ALA A 84 -0.79 -13.76 -4.83
N THR A 85 0.25 -13.06 -4.36
CA THR A 85 1.27 -12.43 -5.22
C THR A 85 2.03 -13.47 -6.03
N LEU A 86 2.45 -14.57 -5.39
CA LEU A 86 3.14 -15.66 -6.09
C LEU A 86 2.25 -16.33 -7.14
N SER A 87 0.96 -16.55 -6.83
CA SER A 87 0.01 -17.11 -7.79
C SER A 87 -0.15 -16.22 -9.02
N PHE A 88 -0.33 -14.91 -8.84
CA PHE A 88 -0.43 -13.97 -9.97
C PHE A 88 0.89 -13.81 -10.74
N TYR A 89 2.03 -13.83 -10.03
CA TYR A 89 3.34 -13.80 -10.67
C TYR A 89 3.56 -15.01 -11.58
N PHE A 90 3.27 -16.22 -11.10
CA PHE A 90 3.39 -17.43 -11.93
C PHE A 90 2.39 -17.46 -13.08
N LEU A 91 1.19 -16.93 -12.88
CA LEU A 91 0.22 -16.79 -13.98
C LEU A 91 0.75 -15.85 -15.06
N GLY A 92 1.27 -14.67 -14.69
CA GLY A 92 1.88 -13.72 -15.62
C GLY A 92 3.10 -14.31 -16.33
N ALA A 93 4.06 -14.84 -15.58
CA ALA A 93 5.28 -15.41 -16.14
C ALA A 93 5.04 -16.67 -16.98
N GLY A 94 4.01 -17.46 -16.66
CA GLY A 94 3.72 -18.71 -17.37
C GLY A 94 2.84 -18.55 -18.60
N VAL A 95 1.87 -17.64 -18.55
CA VAL A 95 0.86 -17.46 -19.61
C VAL A 95 1.17 -16.23 -20.44
N LEU A 96 1.33 -15.05 -19.83
CA LEU A 96 1.50 -13.79 -20.56
C LEU A 96 2.85 -13.73 -21.30
N ASN A 97 3.92 -14.20 -20.66
CA ASN A 97 5.24 -14.25 -21.31
C ASN A 97 5.23 -15.14 -22.57
N ARG A 98 4.44 -16.23 -22.58
CA ARG A 98 4.30 -17.11 -23.75
C ARG A 98 3.45 -16.50 -24.86
N LEU A 99 2.51 -15.62 -24.50
CA LEU A 99 1.68 -14.92 -25.48
C LEU A 99 2.46 -13.79 -26.18
N GLY A 100 3.58 -13.33 -25.62
CA GLY A 100 4.42 -12.28 -26.23
C GLY A 100 3.76 -10.90 -26.24
N GLU A 101 2.59 -10.75 -25.63
CA GLU A 101 1.84 -9.50 -25.58
C GLU A 101 2.26 -8.66 -24.37
N LEU A 102 2.78 -7.47 -24.64
CA LEU A 102 2.94 -6.43 -23.63
C LEU A 102 1.61 -5.67 -23.52
N PRO A 103 0.93 -5.66 -22.36
CA PRO A 103 -0.28 -4.87 -22.19
C PRO A 103 0.06 -3.38 -22.46
N SER A 104 -0.66 -2.74 -23.37
CA SER A 104 -0.49 -1.31 -23.66
C SER A 104 -1.85 -0.60 -23.64
N GLY A 105 -1.90 0.59 -23.02
CA GLY A 105 -3.09 1.43 -22.98
C GLY A 105 -4.37 0.73 -22.50
N THR A 106 -5.45 0.88 -23.26
CA THR A 106 -6.79 0.36 -22.98
C THR A 106 -6.92 -1.15 -23.14
N ASP A 107 -6.00 -1.79 -23.86
CA ASP A 107 -6.08 -3.23 -24.18
C ASP A 107 -5.66 -4.11 -23.00
N THR A 108 -5.17 -3.51 -21.91
CA THR A 108 -4.73 -4.19 -20.69
C THR A 108 -5.79 -5.16 -20.15
N ILE A 109 -7.07 -4.77 -20.13
CA ILE A 109 -8.17 -5.62 -19.63
C ILE A 109 -8.39 -6.80 -20.59
N THR A 110 -8.34 -6.57 -21.89
CA THR A 110 -8.50 -7.59 -22.93
C THR A 110 -7.39 -8.63 -22.83
N VAL A 111 -6.14 -8.19 -22.77
CA VAL A 111 -4.95 -9.05 -22.62
C VAL A 111 -5.03 -9.87 -21.33
N LEU A 112 -5.36 -9.23 -20.20
CA LEU A 112 -5.46 -9.92 -18.92
C LEU A 112 -6.61 -10.94 -18.90
N SER A 113 -7.75 -10.61 -19.52
CA SER A 113 -8.87 -11.54 -19.65
C SER A 113 -8.52 -12.75 -20.55
N ASN A 114 -7.76 -12.51 -21.62
CA ASN A 114 -7.30 -13.54 -22.56
C ASN A 114 -6.41 -14.58 -21.88
N MET A 115 -5.61 -14.18 -20.89
CA MET A 115 -4.81 -15.13 -20.10
C MET A 115 -5.68 -16.18 -19.39
N PHE A 116 -6.82 -15.75 -18.84
CA PHE A 116 -7.75 -16.64 -18.14
C PHE A 116 -8.59 -17.46 -19.11
N THR A 117 -9.10 -16.84 -20.19
CA THR A 117 -9.96 -17.54 -21.16
C THR A 117 -9.18 -18.54 -22.01
N ALA A 118 -7.92 -18.27 -22.35
CA ALA A 118 -7.07 -19.22 -23.05
C ALA A 118 -6.77 -20.47 -22.22
N THR A 119 -6.74 -20.36 -20.90
CA THR A 119 -6.41 -21.47 -20.00
C THR A 119 -7.65 -22.23 -19.51
N LEU A 120 -8.71 -21.51 -19.14
CA LEU A 120 -9.92 -22.06 -18.49
C LEU A 120 -11.12 -22.16 -19.44
N GLY A 121 -11.08 -21.52 -20.60
CA GLY A 121 -12.16 -21.44 -21.57
C GLY A 121 -13.00 -20.15 -21.49
N PRO A 122 -13.96 -19.95 -22.41
CA PRO A 122 -14.66 -18.66 -22.57
C PRO A 122 -15.48 -18.21 -21.34
N TRP A 123 -15.99 -19.14 -20.53
CA TRP A 123 -16.79 -18.82 -19.34
C TRP A 123 -16.00 -18.03 -18.28
N ALA A 124 -14.67 -18.19 -18.25
CA ALA A 124 -13.79 -17.51 -17.29
C ALA A 124 -13.78 -15.99 -17.48
N PHE A 125 -14.14 -15.49 -18.67
CA PHE A 125 -14.28 -14.05 -18.93
C PHE A 125 -15.26 -13.38 -17.96
N TRP A 126 -16.42 -14.00 -17.73
CA TRP A 126 -17.46 -13.44 -16.87
C TRP A 126 -17.06 -13.45 -15.40
N LEU A 127 -16.34 -14.49 -14.95
CA LEU A 127 -15.77 -14.48 -13.60
C LEU A 127 -14.67 -13.44 -13.46
N PHE A 128 -13.80 -13.31 -14.46
CA PHE A 128 -12.73 -12.32 -14.46
C PHE A 128 -13.29 -10.90 -14.37
N ILE A 129 -14.24 -10.54 -15.23
CA ILE A 129 -14.79 -9.17 -15.24
C ILE A 129 -15.53 -8.83 -13.94
N PHE A 130 -16.28 -9.79 -13.38
CA PHE A 130 -16.95 -9.62 -12.09
C PHE A 130 -15.94 -9.49 -10.93
N GLY A 131 -14.92 -10.35 -10.91
CA GLY A 131 -13.86 -10.30 -9.92
C GLY A 131 -13.05 -9.00 -10.00
N ALA A 132 -12.68 -8.59 -11.21
CA ALA A 132 -11.98 -7.33 -11.48
C ALA A 132 -12.80 -6.13 -11.00
N PHE A 133 -14.11 -6.11 -11.27
CA PHE A 133 -15.01 -5.09 -10.75
C PHE A 133 -14.98 -5.05 -9.21
N CYS A 134 -15.18 -6.20 -8.54
CA CYS A 134 -15.19 -6.28 -7.08
C CYS A 134 -13.86 -5.78 -6.46
N ILE A 135 -12.72 -6.17 -7.04
CA ILE A 135 -11.39 -5.76 -6.56
C ILE A 135 -11.17 -4.27 -6.78
N LEU A 136 -11.43 -3.75 -7.99
CA LEU A 136 -11.23 -2.33 -8.31
C LEU A 136 -12.17 -1.42 -7.52
N PHE A 137 -13.43 -1.84 -7.37
CA PHE A 137 -14.44 -1.11 -6.61
C PHE A 137 -14.07 -1.05 -5.13
N SER A 138 -13.73 -2.19 -4.51
CA SER A 138 -13.32 -2.23 -3.10
C SER A 138 -12.04 -1.43 -2.84
N THR A 139 -11.07 -1.49 -3.75
CA THR A 139 -9.82 -0.70 -3.65
C THR A 139 -10.09 0.80 -3.71
N THR A 140 -10.93 1.22 -4.66
CA THR A 140 -11.32 2.64 -4.81
C THR A 140 -12.06 3.14 -3.57
N LEU A 141 -13.02 2.35 -3.08
CA LEU A 141 -13.80 2.69 -1.89
C LEU A 141 -12.91 2.77 -0.63
N SER A 142 -12.02 1.79 -0.46
CA SER A 142 -11.06 1.74 0.65
C SER A 142 -10.09 2.94 0.61
N GLY A 143 -9.54 3.26 -0.56
CA GLY A 143 -8.61 4.39 -0.74
C GLY A 143 -9.26 5.75 -0.47
N ILE A 144 -10.47 5.98 -0.99
CA ILE A 144 -11.23 7.21 -0.70
C ILE A 144 -11.60 7.26 0.79
N GLY A 145 -12.04 6.14 1.36
CA GLY A 145 -12.35 6.00 2.78
C GLY A 145 -11.15 6.37 3.66
N ALA A 146 -9.98 5.83 3.37
CA ALA A 146 -8.75 6.14 4.08
C ALA A 146 -8.38 7.63 3.96
N GLY A 147 -8.32 8.15 2.74
CA GLY A 147 -7.97 9.55 2.50
C GLY A 147 -8.94 10.54 3.16
N SER A 148 -10.23 10.21 3.22
CA SER A 148 -11.26 11.04 3.87
C SER A 148 -11.07 11.20 5.38
N ARG A 149 -10.27 10.32 6.01
CA ARG A 149 -9.90 10.38 7.45
C ARG A 149 -8.61 11.15 7.64
N SER A 150 -7.58 10.83 6.86
CA SER A 150 -6.26 11.44 6.97
C SER A 150 -6.24 12.90 6.52
N PHE A 151 -7.00 13.25 5.47
CA PHE A 151 -6.96 14.60 4.89
C PHE A 151 -7.53 15.68 5.81
N PRO A 152 -8.70 15.52 6.46
CA PRO A 152 -9.16 16.49 7.46
C PRO A 152 -8.23 16.58 8.68
N ASP A 153 -7.55 15.49 9.06
CA ASP A 153 -6.60 15.50 10.17
C ASP A 153 -5.32 16.28 9.82
N LEU A 154 -4.86 16.18 8.57
CA LEU A 154 -3.81 17.03 8.03
C LEU A 154 -4.20 18.52 8.08
N MET A 155 -5.44 18.84 7.70
CA MET A 155 -5.95 20.21 7.78
C MET A 155 -6.04 20.74 9.22
N VAL A 156 -6.35 19.87 10.18
CA VAL A 156 -6.30 20.22 11.61
C VAL A 156 -4.85 20.46 12.05
N THR A 157 -3.93 19.60 11.64
CA THR A 157 -2.50 19.69 11.99
C THR A 157 -1.85 20.96 11.44
N PHE A 158 -2.22 21.39 10.24
CA PHE A 158 -1.78 22.66 9.66
C PHE A 158 -2.50 23.90 10.21
N GLY A 159 -3.48 23.73 11.11
CA GLY A 159 -4.21 24.84 11.74
C GLY A 159 -5.34 25.44 10.91
N PHE A 160 -5.70 24.85 9.76
CA PHE A 160 -6.82 25.32 8.93
C PHE A 160 -8.20 25.01 9.53
N ILE A 161 -8.29 24.00 10.40
CA ILE A 161 -9.51 23.54 11.05
C ILE A 161 -9.24 23.31 12.54
N ASP A 162 -10.13 23.78 13.40
CA ASP A 162 -10.09 23.42 14.82
C ASP A 162 -10.51 21.96 15.03
N ARG A 163 -9.73 21.22 15.82
CA ARG A 163 -9.99 19.82 16.18
C ARG A 163 -11.37 19.63 16.82
N GLN A 164 -11.85 20.61 17.59
CA GLN A 164 -13.15 20.56 18.26
C GLN A 164 -14.33 20.83 17.31
N ASN A 165 -14.08 21.44 16.15
CA ASN A 165 -15.14 21.76 15.19
C ASN A 165 -15.50 20.55 14.31
N LEU A 166 -16.32 19.67 14.87
CA LEU A 166 -16.80 18.44 14.20
C LEU A 166 -17.58 18.71 12.91
N ALA A 167 -18.35 19.80 12.86
CA ALA A 167 -19.14 20.16 11.68
C ALA A 167 -18.22 20.48 10.48
N ARG A 168 -17.17 21.29 10.72
CA ARG A 168 -16.18 21.63 9.69
C ARG A 168 -15.41 20.39 9.25
N ARG A 169 -14.96 19.55 10.18
CA ARG A 169 -14.28 18.27 9.85
C ARG A 169 -15.15 17.38 8.96
N LYS A 170 -16.43 17.17 9.32
CA LYS A 170 -17.38 16.39 8.50
C LYS A 170 -17.57 16.98 7.10
N LYS A 171 -17.61 18.31 6.95
CA LYS A 171 -17.73 18.97 5.65
C LYS A 171 -16.51 18.68 4.77
N TRP A 172 -15.30 18.75 5.32
CA TRP A 172 -14.06 18.41 4.61
C TRP A 172 -13.97 16.94 4.24
N THR A 173 -14.36 16.03 5.15
CA THR A 173 -14.48 14.59 4.85
C THR A 173 -15.41 14.34 3.66
N ARG A 174 -16.63 14.91 3.68
CA ARG A 174 -17.60 14.77 2.58
C ARG A 174 -17.09 15.37 1.27
N GLY A 175 -16.46 16.54 1.35
CA GLY A 175 -15.84 17.20 0.21
C GLY A 175 -14.76 16.31 -0.44
N TYR A 176 -13.90 15.70 0.37
CA TYR A 176 -12.88 14.76 -0.12
C TYR A 176 -13.49 13.54 -0.82
N ILE A 177 -14.53 12.94 -0.21
CA ILE A 177 -15.21 11.75 -0.77
C ILE A 177 -15.79 12.02 -2.15
N VAL A 178 -16.34 13.22 -2.39
CA VAL A 178 -16.91 13.60 -3.69
C VAL A 178 -15.83 14.09 -4.66
N ALA A 179 -14.87 14.86 -4.19
CA ALA A 179 -13.84 15.45 -5.04
C ALA A 179 -12.89 14.41 -5.63
N MET A 180 -12.48 13.39 -4.86
CA MET A 180 -11.49 12.42 -5.32
C MET A 180 -11.94 11.61 -6.55
N PRO A 181 -13.15 11.01 -6.58
CA PRO A 181 -13.65 10.36 -7.80
C PRO A 181 -13.68 11.29 -9.02
N VAL A 182 -14.10 12.55 -8.83
CA VAL A 182 -14.17 13.54 -9.91
C VAL A 182 -12.78 13.88 -10.42
N ILE A 183 -11.83 14.10 -9.52
CA ILE A 183 -10.42 14.38 -9.88
C ILE A 183 -9.83 13.17 -10.63
N SER A 184 -10.02 11.95 -10.12
CA SER A 184 -9.53 10.73 -10.78
C SER A 184 -10.16 10.55 -12.18
N MET A 185 -11.46 10.83 -12.32
CA MET A 185 -12.15 10.80 -13.62
C MET A 185 -11.55 11.83 -14.58
N LEU A 186 -11.34 13.08 -14.13
CA LEU A 186 -10.75 14.13 -14.96
C LEU A 186 -9.33 13.76 -15.39
N ILE A 187 -8.48 13.29 -14.47
CA ILE A 187 -7.13 12.83 -14.78
C ILE A 187 -7.16 11.76 -15.87
N TYR A 188 -8.05 10.77 -15.75
CA TYR A 188 -8.17 9.70 -16.75
C TYR A 188 -8.67 10.21 -18.11
N VAL A 189 -9.65 11.12 -18.13
CA VAL A 189 -10.17 11.70 -19.38
C VAL A 189 -9.09 12.47 -20.14
N PHE A 190 -8.22 13.19 -19.44
CA PHE A 190 -7.10 13.92 -20.06
C PHE A 190 -5.86 13.07 -20.32
N TYR A 191 -5.66 12.00 -19.55
CA TYR A 191 -4.48 11.14 -19.59
C TYR A 191 -4.91 9.67 -19.69
N GLN A 192 -5.15 9.20 -20.92
CA GLN A 192 -5.72 7.89 -21.24
C GLN A 192 -4.70 6.73 -21.19
N GLU A 193 -3.68 6.85 -20.34
CA GLU A 193 -2.60 5.89 -20.18
C GLU A 193 -2.65 5.25 -18.78
N PRO A 194 -3.52 4.25 -18.56
CA PRO A 194 -3.77 3.68 -17.24
C PRO A 194 -2.52 3.05 -16.61
N ILE A 195 -1.67 2.43 -17.41
CA ILE A 195 -0.42 1.81 -16.94
C ILE A 195 0.52 2.87 -16.36
N THR A 196 0.69 3.99 -17.05
CA THR A 196 1.53 5.10 -16.58
C THR A 196 1.00 5.70 -15.28
N LEU A 197 -0.33 5.87 -15.15
CA LEU A 197 -0.95 6.35 -13.92
C LEU A 197 -0.72 5.41 -12.73
N VAL A 198 -0.81 4.09 -12.97
CA VAL A 198 -0.52 3.07 -11.95
C VAL A 198 0.95 3.11 -11.53
N ILE A 199 1.88 3.16 -12.49
CA ILE A 199 3.32 3.25 -12.21
C ILE A 199 3.62 4.53 -11.41
N PHE A 200 3.06 5.67 -11.82
CA PHE A 200 3.24 6.93 -11.10
C PHE A 200 2.76 6.83 -9.64
N GLY A 201 1.57 6.28 -9.42
CA GLY A 201 1.02 6.06 -8.07
C GLY A 201 1.89 5.11 -7.23
N ALA A 202 2.37 4.01 -7.82
CA ALA A 202 3.24 3.04 -7.15
C ALA A 202 4.60 3.65 -6.79
N THR A 203 5.20 4.42 -7.70
CA THR A 203 6.44 5.15 -7.47
C THR A 203 6.28 6.18 -6.36
N PHE A 204 5.17 6.94 -6.37
CA PHE A 204 4.84 7.87 -5.28
C PHE A 204 4.69 7.14 -3.93
N GLY A 205 4.01 5.98 -3.93
CA GLY A 205 3.90 5.12 -2.75
C GLY A 205 5.26 4.67 -2.23
N ALA A 206 6.16 4.23 -3.12
CA ALA A 206 7.53 3.84 -2.76
C ALA A 206 8.31 4.97 -2.08
N PHE A 207 8.12 6.22 -2.53
CA PHE A 207 8.73 7.40 -1.92
C PHE A 207 8.24 7.69 -0.51
N MET A 208 6.99 7.33 -0.19
CA MET A 208 6.42 7.56 1.14
C MET A 208 6.89 6.51 2.17
N LEU A 209 7.35 5.34 1.75
CA LEU A 209 7.84 4.27 2.63
C LEU A 209 9.03 4.70 3.52
N PRO A 210 10.12 5.31 3.02
CA PRO A 210 11.21 5.76 3.90
C PRO A 210 10.76 6.86 4.87
N VAL A 211 9.83 7.73 4.46
CA VAL A 211 9.25 8.74 5.35
C VAL A 211 8.52 8.07 6.51
N GLN A 212 7.75 7.01 6.25
CA GLN A 212 7.05 6.25 7.29
C GLN A 212 7.99 5.48 8.20
N SER A 213 9.03 4.86 7.66
CA SER A 213 10.07 4.20 8.47
C SER A 213 10.77 5.18 9.39
N PHE A 214 11.12 6.37 8.89
CA PHE A 214 11.68 7.45 9.70
C PHE A 214 10.72 7.90 10.81
N MET A 215 9.46 8.18 10.45
CA MET A 215 8.44 8.59 11.44
C MET A 215 8.21 7.51 12.50
N THR A 216 8.26 6.22 12.13
CA THR A 216 8.14 5.10 13.07
C THR A 216 9.30 5.12 14.08
N LEU A 217 10.54 5.28 13.61
CA LEU A 217 11.73 5.40 14.47
C LEU A 217 11.65 6.63 15.38
N TYR A 218 11.21 7.76 14.84
CA TYR A 218 11.02 9.01 15.59
C TYR A 218 10.00 8.85 16.72
N LEU A 219 8.81 8.32 16.42
CA LEU A 219 7.74 8.10 17.38
C LEU A 219 8.14 7.06 18.43
N GLN A 220 8.85 6.00 18.02
CA GLN A 220 9.42 5.02 18.92
C GLN A 220 10.41 5.64 19.92
N ALA A 221 11.28 6.54 19.45
CA ALA A 221 12.29 7.17 20.29
C ALA A 221 11.69 8.23 21.24
N LYS A 222 10.75 9.05 20.76
CA LYS A 222 10.25 10.24 21.46
C LYS A 222 8.93 10.03 22.22
N GLN A 223 7.99 9.25 21.69
CA GLN A 223 6.60 9.21 22.18
C GLN A 223 6.19 7.86 22.77
N MET A 224 6.87 6.78 22.39
CA MET A 224 6.56 5.43 22.86
C MET A 224 7.15 5.15 24.26
N ASP A 225 6.30 4.62 25.15
CA ASP A 225 6.66 4.18 26.50
C ASP A 225 7.75 3.10 26.46
N GLN A 226 8.77 3.25 27.30
CA GLN A 226 9.94 2.37 27.30
C GLN A 226 9.57 0.89 27.57
N ARG A 227 8.51 0.64 28.35
CA ARG A 227 8.08 -0.71 28.77
C ARG A 227 7.48 -1.54 27.64
N ILE A 228 7.05 -0.90 26.56
CA ILE A 228 6.45 -1.56 25.37
C ILE A 228 7.35 -1.51 24.13
N ARG A 229 8.58 -1.00 24.26
CA ARG A 229 9.48 -0.88 23.11
C ARG A 229 9.84 -2.25 22.52
N PRO A 230 9.94 -2.37 21.20
CA PRO A 230 10.41 -3.60 20.57
C PRO A 230 11.88 -3.82 20.91
N ARG A 231 12.34 -5.06 20.72
CA ARG A 231 13.74 -5.45 20.94
C ARG A 231 14.68 -4.61 20.07
N VAL A 232 15.92 -4.42 20.53
CA VAL A 232 16.94 -3.61 19.85
C VAL A 232 17.16 -4.08 18.40
N TRP A 233 17.19 -5.40 18.17
CA TRP A 233 17.37 -5.94 16.82
C TRP A 233 16.21 -5.58 15.87
N ILE A 234 14.97 -5.50 16.34
CA ILE A 234 13.81 -5.08 15.52
C ILE A 234 13.99 -3.61 15.10
N THR A 235 14.44 -2.78 16.05
CA THR A 235 14.72 -1.37 15.77
C THR A 235 15.86 -1.22 14.77
N ALA A 236 16.91 -2.04 14.89
CA ALA A 236 18.00 -2.10 13.91
C ALA A 236 17.51 -2.54 12.53
N CYS A 237 16.60 -3.53 12.45
CA CYS A 237 15.99 -3.93 11.18
C CYS A 237 15.19 -2.79 10.53
N ILE A 238 14.38 -2.05 11.30
CA ILE A 238 13.64 -0.88 10.78
C ILE A 238 14.62 0.18 10.24
N PHE A 239 15.75 0.39 10.92
CA PHE A 239 16.79 1.31 10.49
C PHE A 239 17.46 0.88 9.18
N VAL A 240 17.76 -0.41 9.03
CA VAL A 240 18.28 -0.98 7.77
C VAL A 240 17.25 -0.82 6.65
N ILE A 241 15.98 -1.14 6.92
CA ILE A 241 14.87 -0.98 5.95
C ILE A 241 14.77 0.48 5.50
N PHE A 242 14.84 1.43 6.43
CA PHE A 242 14.84 2.86 6.13
C PHE A 242 15.96 3.23 5.15
N PHE A 243 17.20 2.79 5.40
CA PHE A 243 18.31 3.10 4.50
C PHE A 243 18.14 2.48 3.12
N VAL A 244 17.72 1.21 3.04
CA VAL A 244 17.45 0.56 1.76
C VAL A 244 16.37 1.33 0.99
N GLN A 245 15.26 1.68 1.64
CA GLN A 245 14.18 2.46 1.05
C GLN A 245 14.63 3.86 0.60
N ALA A 246 15.47 4.52 1.39
CA ALA A 246 16.00 5.84 1.08
C ALA A 246 16.97 5.80 -0.13
N ILE A 247 17.84 4.79 -0.20
CA ILE A 247 18.74 4.57 -1.34
C ILE A 247 17.93 4.29 -2.61
N LEU A 248 16.94 3.39 -2.53
CA LEU A 248 16.05 3.10 -3.66
C LEU A 248 15.32 4.36 -4.11
N SER A 249 14.79 5.15 -3.18
CA SER A 249 14.13 6.43 -3.49
C SER A 249 15.08 7.41 -4.17
N ALA A 250 16.28 7.63 -3.63
CA ALA A 250 17.26 8.53 -4.24
C ALA A 250 17.64 8.09 -5.66
N PHE A 251 17.75 6.78 -5.89
CA PHE A 251 18.02 6.21 -7.21
C PHE A 251 16.88 6.47 -8.21
N ILE A 252 15.62 6.32 -7.78
CA ILE A 252 14.45 6.66 -8.60
C ILE A 252 14.49 8.14 -9.00
N ILE A 253 14.65 9.04 -8.03
CA ILE A 253 14.65 10.50 -8.28
C ILE A 253 15.73 10.83 -9.30
N LYS A 254 16.94 10.27 -9.11
CA LYS A 254 18.05 10.51 -10.03
C LYS A 254 17.68 10.09 -11.44
N ASN A 255 17.11 8.92 -11.63
CA ASN A 255 16.86 8.42 -12.98
C ASN A 255 15.57 8.96 -13.62
N ILE A 256 14.61 9.47 -12.84
CA ILE A 256 13.43 10.19 -13.39
C ILE A 256 13.81 11.63 -13.78
N LEU A 257 14.70 12.29 -13.02
CA LEU A 257 15.08 13.69 -13.26
C LEU A 257 16.26 13.86 -14.21
N PHE A 258 17.15 12.87 -14.34
CA PHE A 258 18.40 12.98 -15.10
C PHE A 258 18.51 11.98 -16.27
N ASN A 259 17.43 11.27 -16.62
CA ASN A 259 17.25 10.61 -17.93
C ASN A 259 16.05 11.26 -18.64
#